data_AF-A0AAU9UUD0-F1
#
_entry.id   AF-A0AAU9UUD0-F1
#
_cell.length_a   1.000
_cell.length_b   1.000
_cell.length_c   1.000
_cell.angle_alpha   90.00
_cell.angle_beta   90.00
_cell.angle_gamma   90.00
#
_symmetry.space_group_name_H-M   'P 1'
#
loop_
_entity.id
_entity.type
_entity.pdbx_description
1 polymer ?
#
loop_
_entity_poly.entity_id
_entity_poly.type
_entity_poly.pdbx_seq_one_letter_code
_entity_poly.pdbx_strand_id
1 'polypeptide(L)'
;MFRTRVLVFLILYVLKICDEVNGGCTLSLQKDLGDPSPVYLHNGGFLAPSNASGTILLRRSETIRVACPGDKRFIVLGKHPMEFDFFDVKCVKETTFRGVKSPWVGNFSEVTCNVVPWFTVEEVGSCFRGYKLYRVGYKIDNAFYTTYEACFNKDLLHTAYVKHELQLKATITQPGRRPLFREGDLFGKVKMSQVYTNQSNRIREVFGDKKLEEYVNKKQFLSRGHLAPRADFPLYPAQRASFHYVNSAPQWMRGNAGDWAALEDVSIRF
;
A
#
# COMPACT_ATOMS: atom_id res chain seq x y z
N MET A 1 -26.08 41.25 47.74
CA MET A 1 -25.77 39.81 47.52
C MET A 1 -26.12 39.31 46.10
N PHE A 2 -26.07 40.17 45.05
CA PHE A 2 -26.47 39.78 43.67
C PHE A 2 -25.40 40.04 42.59
N ARG A 3 -24.32 40.78 42.89
CA ARG A 3 -23.29 41.13 41.90
C ARG A 3 -22.22 40.05 41.68
N THR A 4 -21.97 39.19 42.67
CA THR A 4 -20.90 38.17 42.58
C THR A 4 -21.31 36.94 41.78
N ARG A 5 -22.61 36.64 41.66
CA ARG A 5 -23.11 35.47 40.92
C ARG A 5 -23.03 35.65 39.40
N VAL A 6 -23.24 36.87 38.89
CA VAL A 6 -23.21 37.15 37.43
C VAL A 6 -21.80 37.00 36.85
N LEU A 7 -20.75 37.34 37.62
CA LEU A 7 -19.35 37.22 37.19
C LEU A 7 -18.92 35.75 37.01
N VAL A 8 -19.42 34.85 37.86
CA VAL A 8 -19.11 33.40 37.80
C VAL A 8 -19.77 32.74 36.59
N PHE A 9 -21.01 33.14 36.24
CA PHE A 9 -21.69 32.64 35.04
C PHE A 9 -21.05 33.11 33.73
N LEU A 10 -20.49 34.32 33.70
CA LEU A 10 -19.73 34.83 32.54
C LEU A 10 -18.41 34.07 32.33
N ILE A 11 -17.69 33.72 33.40
CA ILE A 11 -16.46 32.92 33.32
C ILE A 11 -16.76 31.49 32.85
N LEU A 12 -17.88 30.89 33.29
CA LEU A 12 -18.32 29.57 32.83
C LEU A 12 -18.83 29.57 31.37
N TYR A 13 -19.34 30.71 30.87
CA TYR A 13 -19.74 30.84 29.47
C TYR A 13 -18.53 31.02 28.54
N VAL A 14 -17.48 31.73 28.98
CA VAL A 14 -16.21 31.84 28.24
C VAL A 14 -15.47 30.49 28.18
N LEU A 15 -15.57 29.65 29.22
CA LEU A 15 -15.03 28.27 29.21
C LEU A 15 -15.82 27.29 28.30
N LYS A 16 -17.06 27.63 27.92
CA LYS A 16 -17.83 26.86 26.92
C LYS A 16 -17.49 27.22 25.48
N ILE A 17 -16.71 28.28 25.27
CA ILE A 17 -16.07 28.63 23.99
C ILE A 17 -14.58 28.30 24.12
N CYS A 18 -14.24 27.16 24.72
CA CYS A 18 -13.19 26.37 24.12
C CYS A 18 -13.84 25.79 22.87
N ASP A 19 -13.71 26.48 21.73
CA ASP A 19 -13.62 25.76 20.47
C ASP A 19 -12.75 24.54 20.76
N GLU A 20 -13.23 23.33 20.43
CA GLU A 20 -12.31 22.24 20.20
C GLU A 20 -11.35 22.75 19.13
N VAL A 21 -10.25 23.37 19.57
CA VAL A 21 -9.11 23.63 18.71
C VAL A 21 -8.67 22.22 18.38
N ASN A 22 -9.15 21.74 17.23
CA ASN A 22 -8.80 20.46 16.67
C ASN A 22 -7.34 20.61 16.22
N GLY A 23 -6.45 20.66 17.20
CA GLY A 23 -5.02 20.91 17.05
C GLY A 23 -4.27 19.67 16.61
N GLY A 24 -4.99 18.67 16.10
CA GLY A 24 -4.44 17.49 15.45
C GLY A 24 -4.14 17.74 13.97
N CYS A 25 -3.78 16.67 13.29
CA CYS A 25 -3.47 16.67 11.86
C CYS A 25 -4.57 15.95 11.10
N THR A 26 -4.89 16.51 9.94
CA THR A 26 -5.90 16.00 9.02
C THR A 26 -5.24 15.89 7.66
N LEU A 27 -4.97 14.66 7.22
CA LEU A 27 -4.37 14.37 5.93
C LEU A 27 -5.38 13.71 5.00
N SER A 28 -5.28 13.98 3.71
CA SER A 28 -5.98 13.29 2.64
C SER A 28 -5.06 12.27 1.97
N LEU A 29 -5.51 11.02 1.85
CA LEU A 29 -4.86 10.00 1.03
C LEU A 29 -4.56 10.46 -0.40
N GLN A 30 -5.36 11.39 -0.95
CA GLN A 30 -5.24 11.85 -2.34
C GLN A 30 -4.22 12.96 -2.56
N LYS A 31 -3.89 13.74 -1.52
CA LYS A 31 -3.22 15.04 -1.69
C LYS A 31 -2.02 15.24 -0.78
N ASP A 32 -2.08 14.72 0.44
CA ASP A 32 -1.13 15.13 1.48
C ASP A 32 -0.03 14.10 1.73
N LEU A 33 -0.02 12.99 0.99
CA LEU A 33 1.05 11.99 0.99
C LEU A 33 2.07 12.31 -0.12
N GLY A 34 3.36 12.23 0.21
CA GLY A 34 4.45 12.51 -0.72
C GLY A 34 4.53 11.56 -1.92
N ASP A 35 5.19 12.02 -2.99
CA ASP A 35 5.56 11.24 -4.19
C ASP A 35 7.00 11.57 -4.61
N PRO A 36 7.95 10.61 -4.73
CA PRO A 36 7.81 9.16 -4.47
C PRO A 36 7.39 8.82 -3.04
N SER A 37 6.29 8.06 -2.91
CA SER A 37 5.65 7.77 -1.63
C SER A 37 6.50 6.86 -0.72
N PRO A 38 6.85 7.31 0.51
CA PRO A 38 7.37 6.45 1.56
C PRO A 38 6.37 5.40 2.04
N VAL A 39 6.89 4.38 2.72
CA VAL A 39 6.08 3.52 3.59
C VAL A 39 5.74 4.29 4.86
N TYR A 40 4.45 4.41 5.15
CA TYR A 40 3.95 5.09 6.34
C TYR A 40 3.48 4.07 7.37
N LEU A 41 3.97 4.20 8.60
CA LEU A 41 3.63 3.33 9.72
C LEU A 41 3.09 4.14 10.90
N HIS A 42 2.04 3.65 11.52
CA HIS A 42 1.40 4.24 12.70
C HIS A 42 0.86 3.11 13.60
N ASN A 43 1.07 3.23 14.92
CA ASN A 43 0.62 2.24 15.91
C ASN A 43 1.02 0.78 15.60
N GLY A 44 2.23 0.58 15.08
CA GLY A 44 2.79 -0.76 14.80
C GLY A 44 2.37 -1.40 13.48
N GLY A 45 1.53 -0.74 12.67
CA GLY A 45 1.11 -1.22 11.35
C GLY A 45 1.22 -0.14 10.27
N PHE A 46 0.77 -0.47 9.05
CA PHE A 46 0.64 0.52 7.98
C PHE A 46 -0.34 1.63 8.40
N LEU A 47 -0.02 2.87 8.03
CA LEU A 47 -0.92 4.00 8.23
C LEU A 47 -2.26 3.72 7.55
N ALA A 48 -3.35 3.85 8.32
CA ALA A 48 -4.69 3.56 7.83
C ALA A 48 -5.55 4.83 7.83
N PRO A 49 -6.46 4.98 6.84
CA PRO A 49 -7.46 6.03 6.86
C PRO A 49 -8.39 5.89 8.06
N SER A 50 -8.86 7.03 8.57
CA SER A 50 -9.82 7.12 9.65
C SER A 50 -11.26 6.96 9.17
N ASN A 51 -11.55 7.25 7.89
CA ASN A 51 -12.89 7.21 7.32
C ASN A 51 -12.91 6.95 5.80
N ALA A 52 -14.11 6.66 5.28
CA ALA A 52 -14.35 6.21 3.90
C ALA A 52 -13.78 7.15 2.84
N SER A 53 -13.77 8.46 3.12
CA SER A 53 -13.22 9.50 2.25
C SER A 53 -11.69 9.55 2.22
N GLY A 54 -11.00 8.60 2.86
CA GLY A 54 -9.55 8.55 2.88
C GLY A 54 -8.91 9.67 3.70
N THR A 55 -9.63 10.23 4.67
CA THR A 55 -9.05 11.18 5.64
C THR A 55 -8.30 10.40 6.70
N ILE A 56 -7.12 10.87 7.08
CA ILE A 56 -6.32 10.35 8.19
C ILE A 56 -6.30 11.43 9.27
N LEU A 57 -6.82 11.10 10.45
CA LEU A 57 -6.86 11.97 11.62
C LEU A 57 -5.80 11.52 12.62
N LEU A 58 -4.96 12.45 13.05
CA LEU A 58 -3.92 12.22 14.04
C LEU A 58 -4.05 13.25 15.16
N ARG A 59 -3.84 12.83 16.40
CA ARG A 59 -3.77 13.77 17.51
C ARG A 59 -2.45 14.52 17.50
N ARG A 60 -2.43 15.70 18.11
CA ARG A 60 -1.21 16.48 18.27
C ARG A 60 -0.14 15.62 18.95
N SER A 61 1.10 15.69 18.42
CA SER A 61 2.25 14.89 18.87
C SER A 61 2.19 13.39 18.60
N GLU A 62 1.12 12.86 17.98
CA GLU A 62 1.18 11.51 17.42
C GLU A 62 2.29 11.41 16.37
N THR A 63 2.90 10.24 16.30
CA THR A 63 4.11 10.00 15.51
C THR A 63 3.77 9.05 14.37
N ILE A 64 4.16 9.44 13.16
CA ILE A 64 4.21 8.54 12.01
C ILE A 64 5.67 8.21 11.74
N ARG A 65 5.96 6.93 11.56
CA ARG A 65 7.23 6.49 11.02
C ARG A 65 7.14 6.44 9.50
N VAL A 66 8.02 7.15 8.83
CA VAL A 66 8.20 7.14 7.37
C VAL A 66 9.42 6.33 7.01
N ALA A 67 9.36 5.54 5.93
CA ALA A 67 10.48 4.71 5.51
C ALA A 67 10.60 4.57 3.99
N CYS A 68 11.84 4.48 3.52
CA CYS A 68 12.29 4.29 2.15
C CYS A 68 13.17 3.03 2.07
N PRO A 69 12.66 1.84 2.40
CA PRO A 69 13.46 0.62 2.41
C PRO A 69 14.02 0.27 1.04
N GLY A 70 15.23 -0.32 1.03
CA GLY A 70 15.94 -0.84 -0.14
C GLY A 70 17.29 -0.17 -0.36
N ASP A 71 18.13 -0.77 -1.22
CA ASP A 71 19.49 -0.27 -1.47
C ASP A 71 19.48 1.17 -2.00
N LYS A 72 20.36 2.02 -1.45
CA LYS A 72 20.55 3.44 -1.79
C LYS A 72 19.25 4.27 -1.82
N ARG A 73 18.29 3.91 -0.95
CA ARG A 73 17.06 4.67 -0.75
C ARG A 73 17.10 5.39 0.58
N PHE A 74 16.60 6.62 0.59
CA PHE A 74 16.63 7.49 1.76
C PHE A 74 15.48 8.48 1.71
N ILE A 75 15.17 9.02 2.89
CA ILE A 75 14.12 10.03 3.08
C ILE A 75 14.58 11.37 2.50
N VAL A 76 13.67 12.10 1.88
CA VAL A 76 13.87 13.49 1.45
C VAL A 76 12.82 14.35 2.14
N LEU A 77 13.27 15.38 2.85
CA LEU A 77 12.41 16.36 3.53
C LEU A 77 12.41 17.66 2.72
N GLY A 78 11.36 17.85 1.91
CA GLY A 78 11.27 18.93 0.92
C GLY A 78 12.33 18.78 -0.16
N LYS A 79 13.43 19.53 -0.06
CA LYS A 79 14.58 19.45 -0.98
C LYS A 79 15.84 18.88 -0.33
N HIS A 80 15.77 18.46 0.92
CA HIS A 80 16.92 18.02 1.70
C HIS A 80 16.98 16.49 1.77
N PRO A 81 17.93 15.84 1.09
CA PRO A 81 18.15 14.41 1.24
C PRO A 81 18.68 14.11 2.64
N MET A 82 18.18 13.06 3.25
CA MET A 82 18.63 12.57 4.55
C MET A 82 19.54 11.35 4.38
N GLU A 83 20.35 11.04 5.38
CA GLU A 83 21.25 9.87 5.37
C GLU A 83 20.57 8.58 5.85
N PHE A 84 19.34 8.69 6.37
CA PHE A 84 18.56 7.57 6.89
C PHE A 84 17.44 7.14 5.93
N ASP A 85 17.12 5.85 5.95
CA ASP A 85 16.04 5.24 5.20
C ASP A 85 14.73 5.16 6.00
N PHE A 86 14.72 5.48 7.29
CA PHE A 86 13.49 5.68 8.05
C PHE A 86 13.62 6.82 9.07
N PHE A 87 12.49 7.44 9.39
CA PHE A 87 12.42 8.60 10.27
C PHE A 87 11.05 8.75 10.91
N ASP A 88 11.02 9.36 12.10
CA ASP A 88 9.79 9.62 12.81
C ASP A 88 9.43 11.11 12.69
N VAL A 89 8.19 11.39 12.29
CA VAL A 89 7.62 12.74 12.21
C VAL A 89 6.42 12.86 13.16
N LYS A 90 6.27 14.02 13.79
CA LYS A 90 5.21 14.31 14.76
C LYS A 90 4.21 15.30 14.20
N CYS A 91 2.93 14.98 14.40
CA CYS A 91 1.84 15.88 14.08
C CYS A 91 1.95 17.19 14.89
N VAL A 92 1.89 18.33 14.19
CA VAL A 92 1.83 19.66 14.79
C VAL A 92 0.41 20.22 14.73
N LYS A 93 -0.14 20.40 13.52
CA LYS A 93 -1.50 20.88 13.23
C LYS A 93 -1.80 20.72 11.74
N GLU A 94 -3.04 20.42 11.36
CA GLU A 94 -3.50 20.33 9.96
C GLU A 94 -2.62 19.38 9.13
N THR A 95 -1.89 19.86 8.12
CA THR A 95 -0.95 19.06 7.32
C THR A 95 0.50 19.23 7.78
N THR A 96 0.75 20.01 8.84
CA THR A 96 2.09 20.38 9.30
C THR A 96 2.65 19.34 10.27
N PHE A 97 3.87 18.90 9.98
CA PHE A 97 4.63 17.94 10.78
C PHE A 97 6.00 18.51 11.12
N ARG A 98 6.61 17.95 12.16
CA ARG A 98 8.00 18.22 12.53
C ARG A 98 8.78 16.92 12.67
N GLY A 99 10.07 16.95 12.36
CA GLY A 99 10.95 15.81 12.59
C GLY A 99 11.25 15.58 14.07
N VAL A 100 11.32 14.32 14.51
CA VAL A 100 11.64 14.00 15.93
C VAL A 100 13.11 14.29 16.27
N LYS A 101 14.02 14.12 15.32
CA LYS A 101 15.47 14.38 15.46
C LYS A 101 16.02 15.25 14.33
N SER A 102 15.20 16.16 13.82
CA SER A 102 15.54 17.07 12.73
C SER A 102 14.91 18.44 13.01
N PRO A 103 15.56 19.56 12.62
CA PRO A 103 14.95 20.89 12.70
C PRO A 103 13.83 21.09 11.66
N TRP A 104 13.59 20.11 10.78
CA TRP A 104 12.56 20.21 9.76
C TRP A 104 11.15 20.35 10.34
N VAL A 105 10.42 21.33 9.80
CA VAL A 105 8.98 21.54 9.98
C VAL A 105 8.42 21.87 8.59
N GLY A 106 7.37 21.18 8.17
CA GLY A 106 6.80 21.37 6.84
C GLY A 106 5.51 20.58 6.65
N ASN A 107 4.95 20.64 5.43
CA ASN A 107 3.78 19.83 5.11
C ASN A 107 4.16 18.35 5.00
N PHE A 108 3.24 17.46 5.36
CA PHE A 108 3.46 16.02 5.27
C PHE A 108 3.77 15.55 3.85
N SER A 109 3.22 16.22 2.83
CA SER A 109 3.46 15.94 1.42
C SER A 109 4.91 16.20 0.97
N GLU A 110 5.68 16.97 1.75
CA GLU A 110 7.10 17.21 1.51
C GLU A 110 7.98 16.04 1.98
N VAL A 111 7.42 15.09 2.74
CA VAL A 111 8.13 13.88 3.18
C VAL A 111 8.05 12.82 2.09
N THR A 112 9.15 12.63 1.39
CA THR A 112 9.22 11.74 0.22
C THR A 112 10.39 10.77 0.33
N CYS A 113 10.44 9.80 -0.57
CA CYS A 113 11.66 9.04 -0.83
C CYS A 113 12.37 9.59 -2.06
N ASN A 114 13.69 9.45 -2.11
CA ASN A 114 14.46 9.74 -3.33
C ASN A 114 14.02 8.87 -4.52
N VAL A 115 13.64 7.61 -4.24
CA VAL A 115 13.12 6.63 -5.19
C VAL A 115 12.06 5.81 -4.47
N VAL A 116 11.05 5.32 -5.20
CA VAL A 116 10.02 4.43 -4.66
C VAL A 116 10.62 3.29 -3.80
N PRO A 117 10.07 3.04 -2.60
CA PRO A 117 10.48 1.94 -1.72
C PRO A 117 10.55 0.58 -2.43
N TRP A 118 11.48 -0.25 -1.99
CA TRP A 118 11.62 -1.64 -2.43
C TRP A 118 10.90 -2.57 -1.46
N PHE A 119 9.92 -3.32 -1.97
CA PHE A 119 9.27 -4.38 -1.20
C PHE A 119 10.08 -5.67 -1.28
N THR A 120 9.94 -6.51 -0.26
CA THR A 120 10.68 -7.77 -0.07
C THR A 120 9.72 -8.95 0.01
N VAL A 121 10.21 -10.12 -0.38
CA VAL A 121 9.50 -11.41 -0.24
C VAL A 121 10.34 -12.32 0.65
N GLU A 122 9.75 -12.85 1.72
CA GLU A 122 10.42 -13.75 2.66
C GLU A 122 9.63 -15.05 2.83
N GLU A 123 10.31 -16.19 2.77
CA GLU A 123 9.72 -17.48 3.16
C GLU A 123 9.56 -17.53 4.67
N VAL A 124 8.36 -17.85 5.14
CA VAL A 124 8.01 -17.87 6.58
C VAL A 124 7.50 -19.21 7.06
N GLY A 125 7.34 -20.18 6.16
CA GLY A 125 6.97 -21.54 6.55
C GLY A 125 6.43 -22.36 5.39
N SER A 126 5.67 -23.39 5.75
CA SER A 126 4.96 -24.25 4.81
C SER A 126 3.45 -23.97 4.87
N CYS A 127 2.75 -24.24 3.78
CA CYS A 127 1.30 -24.13 3.69
C CYS A 127 0.69 -25.43 3.12
N PHE A 128 -0.01 -25.38 2.00
CA PHE A 128 -0.74 -26.50 1.42
C PHE A 128 0.16 -27.49 0.66
N ARG A 129 0.06 -28.80 0.91
CA ARG A 129 0.66 -29.90 0.11
C ARG A 129 2.11 -29.64 -0.35
N GLY A 130 3.00 -29.29 0.57
CA GLY A 130 4.42 -29.06 0.29
C GLY A 130 4.76 -27.69 -0.31
N TYR A 131 3.77 -26.81 -0.49
CA TYR A 131 3.99 -25.41 -0.87
C TYR A 131 4.59 -24.65 0.31
N LYS A 132 5.25 -23.54 -0.02
CA LYS A 132 5.86 -22.65 0.97
C LYS A 132 5.02 -21.39 1.12
N LEU A 133 4.91 -20.93 2.36
CA LEU A 133 4.25 -19.69 2.70
C LEU A 133 5.28 -18.57 2.62
N TYR A 134 4.98 -17.54 1.83
CA TYR A 134 5.78 -16.35 1.70
C TYR A 134 5.00 -15.16 2.21
N ARG A 135 5.66 -14.22 2.89
CA ARG A 135 5.12 -12.88 3.16
C ARG A 135 5.75 -11.89 2.20
N VAL A 136 4.93 -10.96 1.69
CA VAL A 136 5.37 -9.86 0.83
C VAL A 136 5.08 -8.55 1.56
N GLY A 137 6.05 -7.65 1.61
CA GLY A 137 5.92 -6.44 2.38
C GLY A 137 7.21 -5.62 2.44
N TYR A 138 7.42 -4.91 3.54
CA TYR A 138 8.56 -4.01 3.70
C TYR A 138 9.36 -4.34 4.96
N LYS A 139 10.67 -4.45 4.81
CA LYS A 139 11.61 -4.59 5.93
C LYS A 139 12.10 -3.22 6.34
N ILE A 140 11.75 -2.79 7.55
CA ILE A 140 12.04 -1.45 8.08
C ILE A 140 12.51 -1.63 9.52
N ASP A 141 13.68 -1.08 9.87
CA ASP A 141 14.21 -1.12 11.24
C ASP A 141 14.21 -2.55 11.84
N ASN A 142 14.73 -3.52 11.08
CA ASN A 142 14.75 -4.96 11.39
C ASN A 142 13.38 -5.64 11.62
N ALA A 143 12.27 -4.92 11.48
CA ALA A 143 10.92 -5.47 11.50
C ALA A 143 10.39 -5.68 10.08
N PHE A 144 9.54 -6.68 9.90
CA PHE A 144 8.87 -6.95 8.62
C PHE A 144 7.39 -6.57 8.71
N TYR A 145 6.95 -5.68 7.84
CA TYR A 145 5.58 -5.23 7.72
C TYR A 145 4.92 -5.91 6.51
N THR A 146 4.14 -6.95 6.78
CA THR A 146 3.49 -7.78 5.77
C THR A 146 2.32 -7.05 5.11
N THR A 147 2.35 -6.92 3.79
CA THR A 147 1.21 -6.46 2.97
C THR A 147 0.25 -7.61 2.66
N TYR A 148 0.78 -8.78 2.29
CA TYR A 148 0.02 -10.01 2.10
C TYR A 148 0.90 -11.24 2.24
N GLU A 149 0.27 -12.39 2.39
CA GLU A 149 0.91 -13.71 2.40
C GLU A 149 0.48 -14.50 1.16
N ALA A 150 1.39 -15.29 0.59
CA ALA A 150 1.14 -16.11 -0.58
C ALA A 150 1.64 -17.55 -0.35
N CYS A 151 0.77 -18.52 -0.59
CA CYS A 151 1.14 -19.92 -0.59
C CYS A 151 1.60 -20.33 -1.99
N PHE A 152 2.90 -20.55 -2.18
CA PHE A 152 3.52 -20.66 -3.50
C PHE A 152 4.41 -21.90 -3.63
N ASN A 153 4.40 -22.50 -4.82
CA ASN A 153 5.29 -23.58 -5.22
C ASN A 153 6.24 -23.08 -6.31
N LYS A 154 7.54 -23.09 -6.02
CA LYS A 154 8.61 -22.63 -6.91
C LYS A 154 8.83 -23.55 -8.12
N ASP A 155 8.55 -24.84 -8.00
CA ASP A 155 8.74 -25.80 -9.09
C ASP A 155 7.62 -25.70 -10.13
N LEU A 156 6.39 -25.47 -9.65
CA LEU A 156 5.21 -25.32 -10.48
C LEU A 156 4.95 -23.87 -10.93
N LEU A 157 5.65 -22.89 -10.32
CA LEU A 157 5.40 -21.46 -10.47
C LEU A 157 3.93 -21.10 -10.21
N HIS A 158 3.35 -21.74 -9.20
CA HIS A 158 1.92 -21.70 -8.92
C HIS A 158 1.65 -21.17 -7.52
N THR A 159 0.77 -20.17 -7.44
CA THR A 159 0.24 -19.65 -6.17
C THR A 159 -1.11 -20.30 -5.88
N ALA A 160 -1.19 -21.06 -4.80
CA ALA A 160 -2.41 -21.74 -4.39
C ALA A 160 -3.45 -20.77 -3.79
N TYR A 161 -2.99 -19.82 -2.98
CA TYR A 161 -3.82 -18.74 -2.45
C TYR A 161 -2.97 -17.54 -2.04
N VAL A 162 -3.61 -16.39 -1.93
CA VAL A 162 -3.09 -15.19 -1.27
C VAL A 162 -4.03 -14.80 -0.15
N LYS A 163 -3.48 -14.27 0.94
CA LYS A 163 -4.21 -13.77 2.10
C LYS A 163 -3.72 -12.36 2.43
N HIS A 164 -4.63 -11.42 2.59
CA HIS A 164 -4.34 -10.09 3.10
C HIS A 164 -5.48 -9.59 3.97
N GLU A 165 -5.22 -8.53 4.73
CA GLU A 165 -6.23 -7.85 5.53
C GLU A 165 -6.84 -6.70 4.73
N LEU A 166 -8.17 -6.61 4.73
CA LEU A 166 -8.89 -5.50 4.12
C LEU A 166 -8.99 -4.34 5.09
N GLN A 167 -8.47 -3.18 4.70
CA GLN A 167 -8.70 -1.94 5.42
C GLN A 167 -10.00 -1.31 4.92
N LEU A 168 -11.14 -1.77 5.45
CA LEU A 168 -12.50 -1.33 5.08
C LEU A 168 -12.78 0.16 5.36
N LYS A 169 -11.82 0.88 5.93
CA LYS A 169 -12.00 2.26 6.33
C LYS A 169 -11.94 3.23 5.17
N ALA A 170 -11.47 2.90 3.96
CA ALA A 170 -11.50 3.81 2.82
C ALA A 170 -11.99 3.15 1.52
N THR A 171 -12.80 3.88 0.76
CA THR A 171 -13.23 3.51 -0.60
C THR A 171 -12.33 4.13 -1.67
N ILE A 172 -11.34 4.94 -1.26
CA ILE A 172 -10.37 5.59 -2.12
C ILE A 172 -8.95 5.20 -1.72
N THR A 173 -8.04 5.21 -2.69
CA THR A 173 -6.63 4.83 -2.49
C THR A 173 -5.69 5.95 -2.92
N GLN A 174 -4.52 6.04 -2.31
CA GLN A 174 -3.47 7.00 -2.67
C GLN A 174 -3.19 6.91 -4.18
N PRO A 175 -3.18 8.05 -4.90
CA PRO A 175 -2.87 8.06 -6.31
C PRO A 175 -1.41 7.67 -6.54
N GLY A 176 -1.15 7.06 -7.68
CA GLY A 176 0.20 6.67 -8.07
C GLY A 176 0.24 5.97 -9.40
N ARG A 177 1.38 6.09 -10.10
CA ARG A 177 1.59 5.44 -11.39
C ARG A 177 1.43 3.93 -11.27
N ARG A 178 0.70 3.30 -12.19
CA ARG A 178 0.58 1.84 -12.23
C ARG A 178 1.97 1.17 -12.31
N PRO A 179 2.36 0.34 -11.34
CA PRO A 179 3.65 -0.35 -11.35
C PRO A 179 3.72 -1.42 -12.44
N LEU A 180 4.95 -1.78 -12.83
CA LEU A 180 5.20 -2.99 -13.60
C LEU A 180 5.27 -4.19 -12.65
N PHE A 181 4.84 -5.35 -13.12
CA PHE A 181 5.03 -6.58 -12.36
C PHE A 181 6.52 -6.91 -12.17
N ARG A 182 6.86 -7.48 -11.02
CA ARG A 182 8.23 -7.84 -10.65
C ARG A 182 8.31 -9.28 -10.18
N GLU A 183 9.34 -9.97 -10.64
CA GLU A 183 9.66 -11.35 -10.26
C GLU A 183 10.40 -11.42 -8.92
N GLY A 184 11.20 -10.41 -8.58
CA GLY A 184 12.11 -10.50 -7.44
C GLY A 184 13.02 -11.73 -7.54
N ASP A 185 13.51 -12.19 -6.39
CA ASP A 185 14.38 -13.38 -6.34
C ASP A 185 13.59 -14.70 -6.33
N LEU A 186 12.28 -14.65 -6.10
CA LEU A 186 11.44 -15.82 -5.87
C LEU A 186 11.37 -16.76 -7.09
N PHE A 187 11.46 -16.20 -8.30
CA PHE A 187 11.33 -16.91 -9.57
C PHE A 187 12.68 -17.29 -10.18
N GLY A 188 13.79 -17.06 -9.48
CA GLY A 188 15.14 -17.40 -9.94
C GLY A 188 15.46 -16.81 -11.31
N LYS A 189 15.77 -17.67 -12.30
CA LYS A 189 16.11 -17.25 -13.67
C LYS A 189 14.90 -17.12 -14.59
N VAL A 190 13.69 -17.43 -14.12
CA VAL A 190 12.47 -17.40 -14.94
C VAL A 190 12.05 -15.96 -15.17
N LYS A 191 12.03 -15.55 -16.44
CA LYS A 191 11.50 -14.24 -16.86
C LYS A 191 9.99 -14.31 -16.97
N MET A 192 9.27 -14.11 -15.86
CA MET A 192 7.80 -14.23 -15.83
C MET A 192 7.11 -13.33 -16.85
N SER A 193 7.62 -12.12 -17.07
CA SER A 193 7.17 -11.26 -18.18
C SER A 193 7.10 -11.98 -19.54
N GLN A 194 8.09 -12.82 -19.87
CA GLN A 194 8.10 -13.60 -21.10
C GLN A 194 7.16 -14.80 -21.05
N VAL A 195 6.97 -15.43 -19.88
CA VAL A 195 6.02 -16.55 -19.70
C VAL A 195 4.61 -16.14 -20.12
N TYR A 196 4.15 -14.96 -19.68
CA TYR A 196 2.83 -14.44 -20.06
C TYR A 196 2.74 -14.03 -21.54
N THR A 197 3.84 -13.58 -22.16
CA THR A 197 3.85 -13.20 -23.57
C THR A 197 3.89 -14.42 -24.51
N ASN A 198 4.55 -15.51 -24.10
CA ASN A 198 4.76 -16.70 -24.94
C ASN A 198 3.59 -17.71 -24.89
N GLN A 199 2.41 -17.28 -24.45
CA GLN A 199 1.23 -18.14 -24.28
C GLN A 199 0.76 -18.83 -25.57
N SER A 200 0.99 -18.25 -26.75
CA SER A 200 0.61 -18.84 -28.04
C SER A 200 1.26 -20.22 -28.25
N ASN A 201 2.52 -20.40 -27.85
CA ASN A 201 3.21 -21.68 -27.98
C ASN A 201 2.53 -22.76 -27.13
N ARG A 202 2.18 -22.42 -25.88
CA ARG A 202 1.52 -23.35 -24.96
C ARG A 202 0.10 -23.70 -25.42
N ILE A 203 -0.64 -22.72 -25.93
CA ILE A 203 -1.98 -22.95 -26.47
C ILE A 203 -1.93 -23.84 -27.72
N ARG A 204 -0.96 -23.63 -28.63
CA ARG A 204 -0.76 -24.52 -29.79
C ARG A 204 -0.47 -25.96 -29.35
N GLU A 205 0.40 -26.14 -28.35
CA GLU A 205 0.74 -27.47 -27.83
C GLU A 205 -0.47 -28.22 -27.24
N VAL A 206 -1.35 -27.52 -26.53
CA VAL A 206 -2.50 -28.14 -25.84
C VAL A 206 -3.71 -28.34 -26.76
N PHE A 207 -3.99 -27.37 -27.64
CA PHE A 207 -5.24 -27.32 -28.42
C PHE A 207 -5.04 -27.47 -29.94
N GLY A 208 -3.80 -27.47 -30.41
CA GLY A 208 -3.44 -27.48 -31.82
C GLY A 208 -3.53 -26.10 -32.48
N ASP A 209 -2.84 -25.93 -33.60
CA ASP A 209 -2.70 -24.65 -34.31
C ASP A 209 -4.04 -24.05 -34.77
N LYS A 210 -5.00 -24.90 -35.14
CA LYS A 210 -6.31 -24.47 -35.65
C LYS A 210 -7.13 -23.67 -34.63
N LYS A 211 -6.83 -23.80 -33.33
CA LYS A 211 -7.55 -23.12 -32.25
C LYS A 211 -6.81 -21.92 -31.68
N LEU A 212 -5.63 -21.57 -32.18
CA LEU A 212 -4.82 -20.51 -31.59
C LEU A 212 -5.55 -19.16 -31.57
N GLU A 213 -6.10 -18.73 -32.71
CA GLU A 213 -6.77 -17.43 -32.83
C GLU A 213 -8.09 -17.35 -32.02
N GLU A 214 -8.67 -18.50 -31.66
CA GLU A 214 -9.84 -18.58 -30.78
C GLU A 214 -9.49 -18.26 -29.33
N TYR A 215 -8.29 -18.64 -28.87
CA TYR A 215 -7.85 -18.46 -27.48
C TYR A 215 -6.90 -17.28 -27.28
N VAL A 216 -6.09 -16.96 -28.29
CA VAL A 216 -5.07 -15.90 -28.21
C VAL A 216 -5.21 -14.96 -29.39
N ASN A 217 -5.82 -13.80 -29.13
CA ASN A 217 -5.99 -12.70 -30.07
C ASN A 217 -5.95 -11.35 -29.32
N LYS A 218 -6.23 -10.24 -30.01
CA LYS A 218 -6.20 -8.89 -29.40
C LYS A 218 -7.19 -8.72 -28.24
N LYS A 219 -8.25 -9.52 -28.15
CA LYS A 219 -9.31 -9.45 -27.12
C LYS A 219 -9.24 -10.58 -26.11
N GLN A 220 -8.71 -11.74 -26.50
CA GLN A 220 -8.60 -12.92 -25.65
C GLN A 220 -7.13 -13.27 -25.47
N PHE A 221 -6.64 -13.14 -24.25
CA PHE A 221 -5.31 -13.57 -23.87
C PHE A 221 -5.26 -13.73 -22.35
N LEU A 222 -4.34 -14.54 -21.87
CA LEU A 222 -4.05 -14.65 -20.45
C LEU A 222 -3.25 -13.43 -19.99
N SER A 223 -3.83 -12.73 -19.04
CA SER A 223 -3.26 -11.58 -18.36
C SER A 223 -2.77 -11.97 -16.97
N ARG A 224 -2.02 -11.06 -16.33
CA ARG A 224 -1.59 -11.19 -14.94
C ARG A 224 -2.74 -10.74 -14.04
N GLY A 225 -3.64 -11.67 -13.72
CA GLY A 225 -4.73 -11.43 -12.78
C GLY A 225 -4.19 -11.38 -11.37
N HIS A 226 -4.52 -10.33 -10.61
CA HIS A 226 -4.13 -10.25 -9.20
C HIS A 226 -4.93 -11.27 -8.38
N LEU A 227 -4.34 -11.76 -7.29
CA LEU A 227 -5.08 -12.55 -6.28
C LEU A 227 -5.47 -11.67 -5.08
N ALA A 228 -4.56 -10.81 -4.62
CA ALA A 228 -4.86 -9.63 -3.80
C ALA A 228 -4.83 -8.39 -4.69
N PRO A 229 -5.98 -7.79 -5.02
CA PRO A 229 -6.04 -6.71 -5.99
C PRO A 229 -5.41 -5.42 -5.47
N ARG A 230 -4.89 -4.62 -6.40
CA ARG A 230 -4.29 -3.30 -6.10
C ARG A 230 -5.25 -2.41 -5.29
N ALA A 231 -6.54 -2.46 -5.61
CA ALA A 231 -7.56 -1.58 -5.06
C ALA A 231 -7.76 -1.76 -3.54
N ASP A 232 -7.41 -2.93 -3.00
CA ASP A 232 -7.55 -3.26 -1.58
C ASP A 232 -6.51 -2.59 -0.70
N PHE A 233 -5.52 -1.93 -1.29
CA PHE A 233 -4.41 -1.31 -0.61
C PHE A 233 -4.52 0.23 -0.65
N PRO A 234 -4.90 0.90 0.45
CA PRO A 234 -5.07 2.35 0.47
C PRO A 234 -3.79 3.11 0.19
N LEU A 235 -2.63 2.62 0.63
CA LEU A 235 -1.34 3.30 0.46
C LEU A 235 -0.61 2.81 -0.80
N TYR A 236 0.02 3.72 -1.53
CA TYR A 236 0.72 3.41 -2.77
C TYR A 236 1.87 2.39 -2.60
N PRO A 237 2.68 2.38 -1.52
CA PRO A 237 3.65 1.30 -1.30
C PRO A 237 3.01 -0.10 -1.23
N ALA A 238 1.86 -0.27 -0.58
CA ALA A 238 1.17 -1.55 -0.53
C ALA A 238 0.58 -1.91 -1.90
N GLN A 239 0.03 -0.93 -2.63
CA GLN A 239 -0.35 -1.10 -4.04
C GLN A 239 0.83 -1.55 -4.91
N ARG A 240 2.06 -1.09 -4.64
CA ARG A 240 3.24 -1.54 -5.39
C ARG A 240 3.64 -2.97 -5.08
N ALA A 241 3.55 -3.37 -3.82
CA ALA A 241 3.85 -4.74 -3.39
C ALA A 241 2.88 -5.77 -4.03
N SER A 242 1.64 -5.37 -4.34
CA SER A 242 0.67 -6.25 -5.02
C SER A 242 1.10 -6.67 -6.43
N PHE A 243 2.04 -5.94 -7.05
CA PHE A 243 2.55 -6.24 -8.41
C PHE A 243 3.71 -7.24 -8.41
N HIS A 244 3.92 -8.00 -7.34
CA HIS A 244 4.83 -9.15 -7.41
C HIS A 244 4.16 -10.33 -8.13
N TYR A 245 4.88 -11.06 -8.97
CA TYR A 245 4.31 -12.18 -9.74
C TYR A 245 3.75 -13.31 -8.87
N VAL A 246 4.20 -13.44 -7.61
CA VAL A 246 3.62 -14.39 -6.64
C VAL A 246 2.15 -14.09 -6.34
N ASN A 247 1.72 -12.84 -6.51
CA ASN A 247 0.34 -12.41 -6.33
C ASN A 247 -0.44 -12.44 -7.65
N SER A 248 -0.04 -13.28 -8.59
CA SER A 248 -0.72 -13.37 -9.87
C SER A 248 -0.97 -14.79 -10.34
N ALA A 249 -2.07 -14.94 -11.06
CA ALA A 249 -2.40 -16.15 -11.82
C ALA A 249 -2.76 -15.76 -13.26
N PRO A 250 -2.54 -16.64 -14.25
CA PRO A 250 -3.05 -16.45 -15.61
C PRO A 250 -4.59 -16.39 -15.60
N GLN A 251 -5.13 -15.23 -15.96
CA GLN A 251 -6.57 -15.02 -16.10
C GLN A 251 -6.91 -14.47 -17.48
N TRP A 252 -7.95 -14.99 -18.11
CA TRP A 252 -8.45 -14.42 -19.37
C TRP A 252 -8.77 -12.94 -19.20
N MET A 253 -8.23 -12.11 -20.09
CA MET A 253 -8.33 -10.65 -20.01
C MET A 253 -9.77 -10.18 -19.77
N ARG A 254 -10.74 -10.74 -20.50
CA ARG A 254 -12.16 -10.42 -20.34
C ARG A 254 -12.67 -10.68 -18.92
N GLY A 255 -12.29 -11.80 -18.30
CA GLY A 255 -12.70 -12.12 -16.94
C GLY A 255 -12.01 -11.21 -15.92
N ASN A 256 -10.69 -11.06 -16.04
CA ASN A 256 -9.87 -10.21 -15.15
C ASN A 256 -10.34 -8.74 -15.16
N ALA A 257 -10.58 -8.17 -16.35
CA ALA A 257 -11.01 -6.77 -16.49
C ALA A 257 -12.53 -6.58 -16.46
N GLY A 258 -13.30 -7.65 -16.27
CA GLY A 258 -14.76 -7.66 -16.26
C GLY A 258 -15.30 -8.18 -14.93
N ASP A 259 -15.88 -9.37 -14.97
CA ASP A 259 -16.61 -9.96 -13.83
C ASP A 259 -15.75 -10.08 -12.56
N TRP A 260 -14.46 -10.39 -12.70
CA TRP A 260 -13.55 -10.49 -11.56
C TRP A 260 -13.29 -9.12 -10.92
N ALA A 261 -13.04 -8.09 -11.72
CA ALA A 261 -12.88 -6.72 -11.22
C ALA A 261 -14.15 -6.20 -10.51
N ALA A 262 -15.33 -6.57 -11.01
CA ALA A 262 -16.59 -6.23 -10.37
C ALA A 262 -16.77 -6.94 -9.02
N LEU A 263 -16.38 -8.22 -8.92
CA LEU A 263 -16.39 -8.97 -7.66
C LEU A 263 -15.44 -8.35 -6.62
N GLU A 264 -14.24 -7.98 -7.05
CA GLU A 264 -13.25 -7.31 -6.19
C GLU A 264 -13.78 -5.95 -5.69
N ASP A 265 -14.35 -5.10 -6.56
CA ASP A 265 -14.89 -3.78 -6.16
C ASP A 265 -16.03 -3.89 -5.14
N VAL A 266 -16.93 -4.86 -5.30
CA VAL A 266 -18.03 -5.08 -4.37
C VAL A 266 -17.53 -5.53 -2.99
N SER A 267 -16.43 -6.28 -2.92
CA SER A 267 -15.87 -6.81 -1.67
C SER A 267 -15.32 -5.73 -0.74
N ILE A 268 -14.96 -4.55 -1.27
CA ILE A 268 -14.42 -3.41 -0.50
C ILE A 268 -15.54 -2.48 -0.01
N ARG A 269 -16.77 -2.63 -0.52
CA ARG A 269 -17.91 -1.72 -0.27
C ARG A 269 -18.91 -2.23 0.78
N PHE A 270 -18.71 -3.43 1.32
CA PHE A 270 -19.49 -3.99 2.44
C PHE A 270 -18.88 -3.64 3.80
#